data_AF-A0A950VZT3-F1
#
_entry.id   AF-A0A950VZT3-F1
#
_cell.length_a   1.000
_cell.length_b   1.000
_cell.length_c   1.000
_cell.angle_alpha   90.00
_cell.angle_beta   90.00
_cell.angle_gamma   90.00
#
_symmetry.space_group_name_H-M   'P 1'
#
loop_
_entity.id
_entity.type
_entity.pdbx_description
1 polymer ?
#
loop_
_entity_poly.entity_id
_entity_poly.type
_entity_poly.pdbx_seq_one_letter_code
_entity_poly.pdbx_strand_id
1 'polypeptide(L)'
;MYSPYLLPLPSPDAPPYGPGLAPLRGAAGRLRDALVRRVVTGIFERTALPGVNARRAHHGLAPLERFGELLARPPLLLCLTAEGFEYPRGDWPANVRLVGPVNWSPPLPPTPGRAPFDALPDPLVLVTCSTERQADGGLIETALRALPGAGFSVIATTAAHDPEAFAAPQRTPGGALHRSRRRARARGLRRVPRRYGHHPESPRRGRAGGGVPFGRD
;
A
#
# COMPACT_ATOMS: atom_id res chain seq x y z
N MET A 1 -15.48 5.45 -11.60
CA MET A 1 -14.23 4.67 -11.38
C MET A 1 -13.75 4.93 -9.96
N TYR A 2 -12.99 4.03 -9.34
CA TYR A 2 -12.29 4.31 -8.08
C TYR A 2 -10.82 3.90 -8.16
N SER A 3 -9.98 4.55 -7.36
CA SER A 3 -8.57 4.20 -7.18
C SER A 3 -8.25 4.10 -5.69
N PRO A 4 -7.79 2.95 -5.19
CA PRO A 4 -7.28 2.82 -3.82
C PRO A 4 -5.83 3.31 -3.66
N TYR A 5 -5.23 3.87 -4.73
CA TYR A 5 -3.85 4.33 -4.75
C TYR A 5 -3.77 5.82 -5.04
N LEU A 6 -2.64 6.42 -4.66
CA LEU A 6 -2.22 7.73 -5.16
C LEU A 6 -2.24 7.71 -6.69
N LEU A 7 -2.79 8.77 -7.27
CA LEU A 7 -2.99 8.86 -8.70
C LEU A 7 -1.67 9.27 -9.36
N PRO A 8 -1.14 8.51 -10.33
CA PRO A 8 0.05 8.89 -11.09
C PRO A 8 -0.30 9.97 -12.13
N LEU A 9 -0.97 11.04 -11.69
CA LEU A 9 -1.35 12.18 -12.52
C LEU A 9 -0.24 13.23 -12.46
N PRO A 10 0.30 13.67 -13.60
CA PRO A 10 1.30 14.73 -13.61
C PRO A 10 0.71 16.04 -13.02
N SER A 11 1.52 16.81 -12.30
CA SER A 11 1.19 18.16 -11.80
C SER A 11 2.40 19.09 -11.87
N PRO A 12 2.30 20.36 -12.29
CA PRO A 12 3.42 21.29 -12.16
C PRO A 12 3.80 21.58 -10.69
N ASP A 13 2.90 21.29 -9.75
CA ASP A 13 3.05 21.58 -8.32
C ASP A 13 3.64 20.41 -7.53
N ALA A 14 3.77 19.23 -8.14
CA ALA A 14 4.25 18.02 -7.50
C ALA A 14 5.41 17.36 -8.27
N PRO A 15 6.38 16.74 -7.57
CA PRO A 15 7.42 15.97 -8.21
C PRO A 15 6.83 14.79 -9.01
N PRO A 16 7.53 14.30 -10.04
CA PRO A 16 7.06 13.16 -10.83
C PRO A 16 6.88 11.91 -9.97
N TYR A 17 5.76 11.22 -10.20
CA TYR A 17 5.44 9.95 -9.55
C TYR A 17 6.50 8.87 -9.86
N GLY A 18 6.92 8.11 -8.85
CA GLY A 18 7.77 6.92 -8.99
C GLY A 18 9.16 7.06 -8.33
N PRO A 19 10.04 7.97 -8.79
CA PRO A 19 11.45 8.00 -8.35
C PRO A 19 11.71 8.44 -6.90
N GLY A 20 10.68 8.81 -6.13
CA GLY A 20 10.85 9.22 -4.73
C GLY A 20 11.57 10.55 -4.53
N LEU A 21 11.54 11.45 -5.53
CA LEU A 21 12.17 12.76 -5.43
C LEU A 21 11.47 13.63 -4.38
N ALA A 22 12.26 14.29 -3.54
CA ALA A 22 11.75 15.34 -2.67
C ALA A 22 11.29 16.57 -3.49
N PRO A 23 10.26 17.30 -3.03
CA PRO A 23 9.85 18.56 -3.65
C PRO A 23 11.02 19.55 -3.71
N LEU A 24 11.21 20.18 -4.87
CA LEU A 24 12.20 21.24 -5.05
C LEU A 24 11.49 22.51 -5.50
N ARG A 25 11.67 23.59 -4.74
CA ARG A 25 11.04 24.88 -5.01
C ARG A 25 11.77 25.65 -6.13
N GLY A 26 11.05 26.58 -6.75
CA GLY A 26 11.62 27.51 -7.73
C GLY A 26 11.74 26.94 -9.15
N ALA A 27 12.31 27.74 -10.06
CA ALA A 27 12.38 27.42 -11.49
C ALA A 27 13.22 26.18 -11.79
N ALA A 28 14.34 25.99 -11.07
CA ALA A 28 15.19 24.81 -11.23
C ALA A 28 14.44 23.50 -10.87
N GLY A 29 13.64 23.51 -9.81
CA GLY A 29 12.79 22.38 -9.44
C GLY A 29 11.77 22.04 -10.51
N ARG A 30 11.07 23.06 -11.04
CA ARG A 30 10.11 22.86 -12.14
C ARG A 30 10.75 22.30 -13.39
N LEU A 31 11.95 22.76 -13.76
CA LEU A 31 12.68 22.24 -14.92
C LEU A 31 13.10 20.78 -14.71
N ARG A 32 13.69 20.46 -13.54
CA ARG A 32 14.04 19.09 -13.16
C ARG A 32 12.82 18.18 -13.25
N ASP A 33 11.72 18.59 -12.63
CA ASP A 33 10.51 17.77 -12.54
C ASP A 33 9.86 17.57 -13.91
N ALA A 34 9.88 18.59 -14.79
CA ALA A 34 9.42 18.46 -16.17
C ALA A 34 10.27 17.47 -16.99
N LEU A 35 11.59 17.53 -16.86
CA LEU A 35 12.51 16.61 -17.56
C LEU A 35 12.34 15.17 -17.07
N VAL A 36 12.40 14.96 -15.75
CA VAL A 36 12.23 13.62 -15.14
C VAL A 36 10.86 13.05 -15.49
N ARG A 37 9.80 13.86 -15.43
CA ARG A 37 8.46 13.43 -15.84
C ARG A 37 8.43 12.91 -17.26
N ARG A 38 8.99 13.65 -18.22
CA ARG A 38 8.99 13.26 -19.63
C ARG A 38 9.69 11.91 -19.85
N VAL A 39 10.76 11.65 -19.10
CA VAL A 39 11.47 10.37 -19.14
C VAL A 39 10.62 9.26 -18.52
N VAL A 40 10.14 9.44 -17.29
CA VAL A 40 9.41 8.40 -16.53
C VAL A 40 8.08 8.07 -17.20
N THR A 41 7.26 9.07 -17.53
CA THR A 41 5.97 8.83 -18.20
C THR A 41 6.18 8.26 -19.59
N GLY A 42 7.17 8.75 -20.33
CA GLY A 42 7.46 8.26 -21.68
C GLY A 42 7.86 6.79 -21.71
N ILE A 43 8.66 6.32 -20.74
CA ILE A 43 9.00 4.89 -20.63
C ILE A 43 7.75 4.07 -20.35
N PHE A 44 6.95 4.49 -19.37
CA PHE A 44 5.74 3.77 -18.98
C PHE A 44 4.68 3.75 -20.09
N GLU A 45 4.49 4.86 -20.79
CA GLU A 45 3.54 4.97 -21.89
C GLU A 45 3.96 4.07 -23.05
N ARG A 46 5.24 4.05 -23.43
CA ARG A 46 5.74 3.17 -24.50
C ARG A 46 5.58 1.68 -24.18
N THR A 47 5.69 1.29 -22.91
CA THR A 47 5.57 -0.12 -22.52
C THR A 47 4.14 -0.56 -22.25
N ALA A 48 3.31 0.29 -21.66
CA ALA A 48 1.96 -0.08 -21.23
C ALA A 48 0.86 0.28 -22.23
N LEU A 49 0.94 1.43 -22.91
CA LEU A 49 -0.15 1.90 -23.79
C LEU A 49 -0.43 0.98 -24.97
N PRO A 50 0.54 0.36 -25.66
CA PRO A 50 0.23 -0.54 -26.77
C PRO A 50 -0.71 -1.67 -26.38
N GLY A 51 -0.47 -2.30 -25.22
CA GLY A 51 -1.34 -3.36 -24.70
C GLY A 51 -2.72 -2.85 -24.28
N VAL A 52 -2.79 -1.65 -23.69
CA VAL A 52 -4.07 -1.01 -23.35
C VAL A 52 -4.87 -0.67 -24.61
N ASN A 53 -4.24 -0.04 -25.60
CA ASN A 53 -4.87 0.39 -26.84
C ASN A 53 -5.31 -0.80 -27.70
N ALA A 54 -4.57 -1.90 -27.70
CA ALA A 54 -5.01 -3.14 -28.36
C ALA A 54 -6.34 -3.65 -27.79
N ARG A 55 -6.49 -3.64 -26.45
CA ARG A 55 -7.77 -4.02 -25.81
C ARG A 55 -8.87 -3.01 -26.09
N ARG A 56 -8.56 -1.72 -26.12
CA ARG A 56 -9.52 -0.66 -26.46
C ARG A 56 -10.03 -0.81 -27.89
N ALA A 57 -9.14 -1.05 -28.85
CA ALA A 57 -9.49 -1.32 -30.24
C ALA A 57 -10.38 -2.56 -30.39
N HIS A 58 -10.07 -3.64 -29.66
CA HIS A 58 -10.93 -4.84 -29.63
C HIS A 58 -12.37 -4.54 -29.18
N HIS A 59 -12.57 -3.53 -28.33
CA HIS A 59 -13.88 -3.06 -27.88
C HIS A 59 -14.43 -1.84 -28.66
N GLY A 60 -13.83 -1.48 -29.80
CA GLY A 60 -14.27 -0.34 -30.62
C GLY A 60 -14.05 1.03 -29.98
N LEU A 61 -13.17 1.14 -28.98
CA LEU A 61 -12.87 2.38 -28.26
C LEU A 61 -11.68 3.10 -28.88
N ALA A 62 -11.77 4.43 -28.97
CA ALA A 62 -10.66 5.28 -29.41
C ALA A 62 -9.39 5.05 -28.57
N PRO A 63 -8.19 5.09 -29.18
CA PRO A 63 -6.93 4.92 -28.44
C PRO A 63 -6.72 6.05 -27.43
N LEU A 64 -5.79 5.81 -26.52
CA LEU A 64 -5.24 6.79 -25.59
C LEU A 64 -3.85 7.20 -26.08
N GLU A 65 -3.55 8.48 -26.00
CA GLU A 65 -2.21 9.01 -26.28
C GLU A 65 -1.36 9.02 -25.03
N ARG A 66 -1.99 9.24 -23.86
CA ARG A 66 -1.33 9.33 -22.56
C ARG A 66 -1.99 8.41 -21.55
N PHE A 67 -1.19 7.86 -20.66
CA PHE A 67 -1.72 6.96 -19.63
C PHE A 67 -2.69 7.66 -18.68
N GLY A 68 -2.44 8.94 -18.38
CA GLY A 68 -3.31 9.75 -17.51
C GLY A 68 -4.75 9.89 -18.01
N GLU A 69 -5.01 9.66 -19.30
CA GLU A 69 -6.37 9.68 -19.85
C GLU A 69 -7.26 8.57 -19.29
N LEU A 70 -6.68 7.43 -18.85
CA LEU A 70 -7.44 6.39 -18.15
C LEU A 70 -8.11 6.92 -16.88
N LEU A 71 -7.47 7.90 -16.24
CA LEU A 71 -7.92 8.49 -14.99
C LEU A 71 -8.79 9.73 -15.23
N ALA A 72 -8.54 10.47 -16.31
CA ALA A 72 -9.25 11.71 -16.64
C ALA A 72 -10.56 11.50 -17.42
N ARG A 73 -10.69 10.45 -18.24
CA ARG A 73 -11.88 10.21 -19.08
C ARG A 73 -13.16 9.78 -18.32
N PRO A 74 -13.12 8.99 -17.23
CA PRO A 74 -14.33 8.64 -16.51
C PRO A 74 -15.05 9.88 -15.96
N PRO A 75 -16.39 9.93 -15.94
CA PRO A 75 -17.15 11.11 -15.48
C PRO A 75 -16.89 11.43 -14.00
N LEU A 76 -16.55 10.41 -13.22
CA LEU A 76 -16.16 10.55 -11.81
C LEU A 76 -15.12 9.49 -11.44
N LEU A 77 -14.06 9.92 -10.78
CA LEU A 77 -13.01 9.10 -10.20
C LEU A 77 -12.92 9.38 -8.70
N LEU A 78 -13.25 8.37 -7.89
CA LEU A 78 -13.11 8.41 -6.44
C LEU A 78 -11.72 7.91 -6.04
N CYS A 79 -10.88 8.80 -5.52
CA CYS A 79 -9.57 8.43 -4.98
C CYS A 79 -9.70 8.17 -3.49
N LEU A 80 -9.41 6.94 -3.05
CA LEU A 80 -9.58 6.50 -1.67
C LEU A 80 -8.39 6.92 -0.78
N THR A 81 -7.92 8.15 -0.97
CA THR A 81 -6.90 8.84 -0.19
C THR A 81 -7.43 10.18 0.27
N ALA A 82 -6.69 10.89 1.11
CA ALA A 82 -7.02 12.24 1.57
C ALA A 82 -5.95 13.25 1.14
N GLU A 83 -6.32 14.53 1.08
CA GLU A 83 -5.44 15.62 0.66
C GLU A 83 -4.14 15.67 1.47
N GLY A 84 -4.19 15.39 2.78
CA GLY A 84 -3.00 15.37 3.65
C GLY A 84 -1.96 14.27 3.33
N PHE A 85 -2.29 13.32 2.45
CA PHE A 85 -1.36 12.30 1.98
C PHE A 85 -0.80 12.59 0.57
N GLU A 86 -1.19 13.71 -0.02
CA GLU A 86 -0.75 14.11 -1.36
C GLU A 86 0.01 15.44 -1.33
N TYR A 87 0.82 15.69 -2.35
CA TYR A 87 1.43 17.01 -2.50
C TYR A 87 0.34 18.05 -2.80
N PRO A 88 0.37 19.24 -2.17
CA PRO A 88 -0.53 20.32 -2.53
C PRO A 88 -0.40 20.64 -4.02
N ARG A 89 -1.51 20.58 -4.75
CA ARG A 89 -1.58 20.90 -6.18
C ARG A 89 -2.90 21.60 -6.51
N GLY A 90 -2.84 22.59 -7.40
CA GLY A 90 -4.00 23.35 -7.84
C GLY A 90 -4.73 22.75 -9.05
N ASP A 91 -4.14 21.74 -9.68
CA ASP A 91 -4.53 21.28 -11.03
C ASP A 91 -5.17 19.87 -11.03
N TRP A 92 -5.96 19.55 -9.99
CA TRP A 92 -6.72 18.31 -10.00
C TRP A 92 -7.72 18.28 -11.17
N PRO A 93 -7.81 17.18 -11.94
CA PRO A 93 -8.85 17.04 -12.94
C PRO A 93 -10.25 17.15 -12.31
N ALA A 94 -11.17 17.83 -12.99
CA ALA A 94 -12.52 18.11 -12.46
C ALA A 94 -13.33 16.84 -12.12
N ASN A 95 -12.99 15.68 -12.68
CA ASN A 95 -13.62 14.40 -12.41
C ASN A 95 -13.06 13.69 -11.17
N VAL A 96 -11.98 14.16 -10.55
CA VAL A 96 -11.34 13.52 -9.40
C VAL A 96 -11.91 14.04 -8.09
N ARG A 97 -12.23 13.13 -7.16
CA ARG A 97 -12.62 13.44 -5.78
C ARG A 97 -11.81 12.58 -4.81
N LEU A 98 -11.09 13.22 -3.90
CA LEU A 98 -10.42 12.55 -2.78
C LEU A 98 -11.47 12.32 -1.70
N VAL A 99 -11.79 11.06 -1.41
CA VAL A 99 -12.88 10.70 -0.49
C VAL A 99 -12.39 10.04 0.80
N GLY A 100 -11.07 9.97 0.98
CA GLY A 100 -10.46 9.27 2.10
C GLY A 100 -10.56 7.74 2.01
N PRO A 101 -10.02 7.05 3.00
CA PRO A 101 -10.02 5.59 3.03
C PRO A 101 -11.41 5.04 3.33
N VAL A 102 -11.72 3.88 2.73
CA VAL A 102 -12.92 3.11 3.06
C VAL A 102 -12.61 2.20 4.25
N ASN A 103 -13.17 2.53 5.42
CA ASN A 103 -12.87 1.84 6.68
C ASN A 103 -13.87 0.73 7.03
N TRP A 104 -14.74 0.36 6.11
CA TRP A 104 -15.70 -0.71 6.37
C TRP A 104 -15.01 -2.08 6.31
N SER A 105 -15.16 -2.86 7.37
CA SER A 105 -14.80 -4.26 7.43
C SER A 105 -15.96 -5.05 8.00
N PRO A 106 -16.35 -6.21 7.42
CA PRO A 106 -17.38 -7.04 8.00
C PRO A 106 -16.90 -7.56 9.37
N PRO A 107 -17.81 -7.82 10.32
CA PRO A 107 -17.46 -8.52 11.55
C PRO A 107 -16.87 -9.89 11.18
N LEU A 108 -15.68 -10.17 11.70
CA LEU A 108 -15.02 -11.45 11.50
C LEU A 108 -15.39 -12.36 12.67
N PRO A 109 -15.80 -13.62 12.41
CA PRO A 109 -16.01 -14.58 13.49
C PRO A 109 -14.70 -14.80 14.24
N PRO A 110 -14.76 -15.11 15.55
CA PRO A 110 -13.58 -15.47 16.31
C PRO A 110 -12.88 -16.63 15.62
N THR A 111 -11.56 -16.52 15.49
CA THR A 111 -10.75 -17.59 14.90
C THR A 111 -10.53 -18.67 15.96
N PRO A 112 -10.94 -19.93 15.76
CA PRO A 112 -10.73 -20.99 16.73
C PRO A 112 -9.23 -21.19 17.03
N GLY A 113 -8.89 -21.38 18.31
CA GLY A 113 -7.48 -21.53 18.75
C GLY A 113 -6.67 -20.22 18.74
N ARG A 114 -7.33 -19.08 18.50
CA ARG A 114 -6.71 -17.75 18.57
C ARG A 114 -6.90 -17.17 19.96
N ALA A 115 -5.83 -17.00 20.73
CA ALA A 115 -5.89 -16.21 21.94
C ALA A 115 -6.33 -14.77 21.60
N PRO A 116 -7.20 -14.15 22.41
CA PRO A 116 -7.46 -12.72 22.31
C PRO A 116 -6.16 -11.94 22.39
N PHE A 117 -6.04 -10.83 21.66
CA PHE A 117 -4.83 -10.00 21.72
C PHE A 117 -4.58 -9.45 23.13
N ASP A 118 -5.65 -9.26 23.89
CA ASP A 118 -5.64 -8.76 25.27
C ASP A 118 -5.08 -9.79 26.27
N ALA A 119 -4.83 -11.03 25.83
CA ALA A 119 -4.14 -12.04 26.62
C ALA A 119 -2.60 -11.94 26.52
N LEU A 120 -2.08 -11.06 25.65
CA LEU A 120 -0.65 -10.83 25.50
C LEU A 120 -0.20 -9.73 26.49
N PRO A 121 0.93 -9.89 27.18
CA PRO A 121 1.44 -8.85 28.07
C PRO A 121 1.91 -7.63 27.30
N ASP A 122 1.68 -6.45 27.86
CA ASP A 122 2.24 -5.20 27.36
C ASP A 122 3.74 -5.08 27.66
N PRO A 123 4.52 -4.35 26.84
CA PRO A 123 4.10 -3.66 25.62
C PRO A 123 3.96 -4.59 24.39
N LEU A 124 2.89 -4.38 23.63
CA LEU A 124 2.58 -5.14 22.42
C LEU A 124 3.09 -4.45 21.14
N VAL A 125 3.81 -5.19 20.29
CA VAL A 125 4.28 -4.76 18.97
C VAL A 125 3.58 -5.55 17.86
N LEU A 126 2.94 -4.83 16.93
CA LEU A 126 2.42 -5.40 15.70
C LEU A 126 3.44 -5.21 14.57
N VAL A 127 3.99 -6.31 14.08
CA VAL A 127 4.84 -6.35 12.89
C VAL A 127 4.01 -6.80 11.70
N THR A 128 3.93 -5.93 10.69
CA THR A 128 3.13 -6.20 9.49
C THR A 128 3.97 -6.11 8.24
N CYS A 129 4.15 -7.24 7.57
CA CYS A 129 4.55 -7.26 6.16
C CYS A 129 3.27 -7.17 5.34
N SER A 130 3.25 -6.35 4.29
CA SER A 130 2.09 -6.01 3.46
C SER A 130 1.35 -7.23 2.89
N THR A 131 0.38 -7.09 1.99
CA THR A 131 -0.31 -8.26 1.42
C THR A 131 0.48 -9.01 0.35
N GLU A 132 1.64 -8.49 -0.09
CA GLU A 132 2.43 -9.08 -1.18
C GLU A 132 3.67 -9.83 -0.68
N ARG A 133 4.06 -10.85 -1.47
CA ARG A 133 5.31 -11.56 -1.21
C ARG A 133 6.46 -10.68 -1.65
N GLN A 134 7.04 -9.99 -0.68
CA GLN A 134 8.26 -9.23 -0.83
C GLN A 134 9.39 -9.95 -0.08
N ALA A 135 10.61 -9.41 -0.09
CA ALA A 135 11.77 -9.97 0.61
C ALA A 135 11.72 -9.73 2.15
N ASP A 136 10.51 -9.66 2.72
CA ASP A 136 10.28 -9.17 4.08
C ASP A 136 10.33 -10.27 5.15
N GLY A 137 10.67 -11.51 4.75
CA GLY A 137 10.75 -12.64 5.69
C GLY A 137 11.73 -12.37 6.83
N GLY A 138 12.89 -11.79 6.50
CA GLY A 138 13.91 -11.41 7.48
C GLY A 138 13.41 -10.39 8.51
N LEU A 139 12.48 -9.50 8.14
CA LEU A 139 11.87 -8.55 9.08
C LEU A 139 11.04 -9.28 10.14
N ILE A 140 10.23 -10.26 9.71
CA ILE A 140 9.43 -11.10 10.60
C ILE A 140 10.35 -11.90 11.52
N GLU A 141 11.34 -12.60 10.97
CA GLU A 141 12.29 -13.40 11.74
C GLU A 141 13.04 -12.56 12.77
N THR A 142 13.54 -11.39 12.36
CA THR A 142 14.28 -10.48 13.23
C THR A 142 13.42 -9.98 14.37
N ALA A 143 12.20 -9.55 14.07
CA ALA A 143 11.27 -9.07 15.09
C ALA A 143 10.91 -10.17 16.10
N LEU A 144 10.59 -11.37 15.62
CA LEU A 144 10.24 -12.52 16.46
C LEU A 144 11.41 -12.96 17.35
N ARG A 145 12.65 -12.80 16.89
CA ARG A 145 13.85 -13.16 17.66
C ARG A 145 14.25 -12.08 18.66
N ALA A 146 14.22 -10.80 18.28
CA ALA A 146 14.84 -9.73 19.04
C ALA A 146 13.90 -9.04 20.05
N LEU A 147 12.65 -8.77 19.64
CA LEU A 147 11.73 -7.97 20.45
C LEU A 147 11.31 -8.64 21.78
N PRO A 148 11.14 -9.98 21.86
CA PRO A 148 10.87 -10.63 23.15
C PRO A 148 12.01 -10.43 24.16
N GLY A 149 13.27 -10.44 23.72
CA GLY A 149 14.43 -10.17 24.57
C GLY A 149 14.49 -8.73 25.09
N ALA A 150 13.79 -7.81 24.41
CA ALA A 150 13.62 -6.42 24.84
C ALA A 150 12.31 -6.21 25.64
N GLY A 151 11.61 -7.28 26.02
CA GLY A 151 10.42 -7.22 26.87
C GLY A 151 9.10 -6.98 26.12
N PHE A 152 9.05 -7.14 24.80
CA PHE A 152 7.83 -6.92 24.02
C PHE A 152 7.11 -8.23 23.69
N SER A 153 5.77 -8.19 23.72
CA SER A 153 4.95 -9.19 23.03
C SER A 153 4.86 -8.86 21.55
N VAL A 154 4.92 -9.88 20.68
CA VAL A 154 4.96 -9.67 19.22
C VAL A 154 3.80 -10.37 18.54
N ILE A 155 3.07 -9.61 17.72
CA ILE A 155 2.13 -10.13 16.72
C ILE A 155 2.73 -9.87 15.36
N ALA A 156 2.93 -10.92 14.55
CA ALA A 156 3.38 -10.77 13.18
C ALA A 156 2.27 -11.14 12.18
N THR A 157 2.05 -10.31 11.16
CA THR A 157 1.27 -10.70 9.97
C THR A 157 2.22 -11.11 8.86
N THR A 158 2.13 -12.36 8.42
CA THR A 158 3.14 -12.97 7.55
C THR A 158 2.95 -12.69 6.06
N ALA A 159 2.09 -11.74 5.70
CA ALA A 159 1.83 -11.40 4.30
C ALA A 159 1.43 -12.65 3.48
N ALA A 160 2.16 -12.88 2.37
CA ALA A 160 2.07 -14.04 1.51
C ALA A 160 3.07 -15.16 1.88
N HIS A 161 3.83 -15.02 2.97
CA HIS A 161 4.70 -16.08 3.49
C HIS A 161 3.89 -17.08 4.32
N ASP A 162 4.35 -18.34 4.34
CA ASP A 162 3.79 -19.36 5.20
C ASP A 162 4.13 -19.05 6.66
N PRO A 163 3.13 -18.90 7.56
CA PRO A 163 3.40 -18.70 8.98
C PRO A 163 4.24 -19.80 9.62
N GLU A 164 4.22 -21.02 9.08
CA GLU A 164 5.00 -22.14 9.61
C GLU A 164 6.50 -22.04 9.32
N ALA A 165 6.90 -21.20 8.36
CA ALA A 165 8.30 -20.95 8.04
C ALA A 165 9.03 -20.11 9.12
N PHE A 166 8.28 -19.42 10.00
CA PHE A 166 8.86 -18.54 11.02
C PHE A 166 8.91 -19.26 12.36
N ALA A 167 10.14 -19.55 12.82
CA ALA A 167 10.37 -20.12 14.13
C ALA A 167 9.95 -19.12 15.22
N ALA A 168 9.06 -19.58 16.11
CA ALA A 168 8.84 -18.91 17.38
C ALA A 168 9.99 -19.28 18.32
N PRO A 169 10.61 -18.34 19.05
CA PRO A 169 11.33 -18.72 20.25
C PRO A 169 10.38 -19.54 21.13
N GLN A 170 10.84 -20.68 21.65
CA GLN A 170 10.07 -21.42 22.63
C GLN A 170 9.72 -20.48 23.80
N ARG A 171 8.49 -20.61 24.30
CA ARG A 171 7.92 -19.77 25.36
C ARG A 171 8.94 -19.43 26.44
N THR A 172 9.42 -18.20 26.49
CA THR A 172 9.91 -17.60 27.73
C THR A 172 8.68 -17.41 28.64
N PRO A 173 8.76 -17.69 29.96
CA PRO A 173 7.64 -17.42 30.86
C PRO A 173 7.26 -15.93 30.75
N GLY A 174 6.07 -15.64 30.23
CA GLY A 174 5.58 -14.27 29.99
C GLY A 174 5.64 -13.77 28.54
N GLY A 175 6.11 -14.54 27.56
CA GLY A 175 6.06 -14.16 26.15
C GLY A 175 5.00 -14.95 25.39
N ALA A 176 3.99 -14.27 24.82
CA ALA A 176 2.99 -14.93 23.99
C ALA A 176 3.11 -14.47 22.52
N LEU A 177 3.19 -15.46 21.62
CA LEU A 177 3.31 -15.27 20.18
C LEU A 177 1.98 -15.57 19.50
N HIS A 178 1.57 -14.68 18.61
CA HIS A 178 0.31 -14.81 17.89
C HIS A 178 0.47 -15.11 16.40
N ARG A 179 -0.04 -16.26 15.94
CA ARG A 179 -0.02 -16.69 14.52
C ARG A 179 -1.36 -16.38 13.86
N SER A 180 -1.36 -15.84 12.64
CA SER A 180 -2.59 -15.70 11.84
C SER A 180 -2.38 -16.12 10.39
N ARG A 181 -3.30 -16.96 9.87
CA ARG A 181 -3.43 -17.30 8.45
C ARG A 181 -4.53 -16.44 7.85
N ARG A 182 -4.25 -15.63 6.83
CA ARG A 182 -5.29 -15.16 5.89
C ARG A 182 -5.33 -16.09 4.69
N ARG A 183 -6.11 -17.18 4.76
CA ARG A 183 -6.48 -17.94 3.55
C ARG A 183 -7.73 -17.31 2.95
N ALA A 184 -7.57 -16.56 1.85
CA ALA A 184 -8.68 -16.23 0.97
C ALA A 184 -9.14 -17.50 0.24
N ARG A 185 -10.05 -18.28 0.83
CA ARG A 185 -10.80 -19.31 0.08
C ARG A 185 -11.88 -18.60 -0.73
N ALA A 186 -11.55 -18.20 -1.95
CA ALA A 186 -12.55 -17.86 -2.96
C ALA A 186 -12.76 -19.09 -3.86
N ARG A 187 -13.77 -19.91 -3.54
CA ARG A 187 -14.37 -20.80 -4.55
C ARG A 187 -15.32 -19.93 -5.38
N GLY A 188 -15.03 -19.81 -6.68
CA GLY A 188 -16.07 -19.62 -7.69
C GLY A 188 -16.47 -18.22 -8.15
N LEU A 189 -15.88 -17.11 -7.66
CA LEU A 189 -16.20 -15.78 -8.21
C LEU A 189 -14.93 -14.94 -8.44
N ARG A 190 -14.88 -14.29 -9.60
CA ARG A 190 -13.74 -13.56 -10.18
C ARG A 190 -13.01 -12.69 -9.13
N ARG A 191 -11.70 -12.93 -9.01
CA ARG A 191 -10.78 -12.20 -8.13
C ARG A 191 -10.73 -10.71 -8.53
N VAL A 192 -11.14 -9.83 -7.62
CA VAL A 192 -10.71 -8.42 -7.60
C VAL A 192 -9.76 -8.28 -6.40
N PRO A 193 -8.47 -7.96 -6.58
CA PRO A 193 -7.56 -7.75 -5.46
C PRO A 193 -7.99 -6.54 -4.63
N ARG A 194 -8.31 -6.74 -3.35
CA ARG A 194 -8.47 -5.66 -2.36
C ARG A 194 -7.06 -5.28 -1.87
N ARG A 195 -6.62 -4.05 -2.11
CA ARG A 195 -5.29 -3.53 -1.72
C ARG A 195 -5.47 -2.19 -0.97
N TYR A 196 -4.63 -2.00 0.05
CA TYR A 196 -4.39 -0.80 0.89
C TYR A 196 -5.49 -0.37 1.88
N GLY A 197 -5.24 -0.64 3.17
CA GLY A 197 -5.95 -0.09 4.33
C GLY A 197 -5.07 0.19 5.56
N HIS A 198 -3.73 0.05 5.47
CA HIS A 198 -2.88 0.10 6.67
C HIS A 198 -2.17 1.43 6.96
N HIS A 199 -2.10 2.36 6.01
CA HIS A 199 -1.54 3.70 6.31
C HIS A 199 -2.49 4.70 7.00
N PRO A 200 -3.83 4.67 6.85
CA PRO A 200 -4.69 5.69 7.46
C PRO A 200 -5.07 5.42 8.93
N GLU A 201 -4.78 4.23 9.48
CA GLU A 201 -5.27 3.87 10.82
C GLU A 201 -4.35 4.31 11.97
N SER A 202 -3.03 4.38 11.77
CA SER A 202 -2.09 4.65 12.87
C SER A 202 -2.18 6.07 13.45
N PRO A 203 -2.29 7.16 12.64
CA PRO A 203 -2.35 8.51 13.22
C PRO A 203 -3.65 8.75 13.98
N ARG A 204 -4.75 8.10 13.55
CA ARG A 204 -6.08 8.27 14.14
C ARG A 204 -6.22 7.64 15.53
N ARG A 205 -5.34 6.70 15.91
CA ARG A 205 -5.43 5.95 17.18
C ARG A 205 -4.35 6.33 18.20
N GLY A 206 -3.54 7.36 17.93
CA GLY A 206 -2.50 7.82 18.87
C GLY A 206 -1.40 6.78 19.16
N ARG A 207 -1.20 5.80 18.27
CA ARG A 207 -0.15 4.76 18.43
C ARG A 207 1.14 5.21 17.74
N ALA A 208 2.26 5.07 18.43
CA ALA A 208 3.57 5.27 17.81
C ALA A 208 3.78 4.27 16.67
N GLY A 209 4.22 4.76 15.50
CA GLY A 209 4.49 3.95 14.32
C GLY A 209 5.86 4.27 13.76
N GLY A 210 6.65 3.22 13.46
CA GLY A 210 7.91 3.31 12.74
C GLY A 210 7.80 2.54 11.42
N GLY A 211 8.44 3.04 10.37
CA GLY A 211 8.52 2.38 9.07
C GLY A 211 9.95 2.00 8.74
N VAL A 212 10.17 0.75 8.30
CA VAL A 212 11.44 0.34 7.68
C VAL A 212 11.26 0.51 6.17
N PRO A 213 11.99 1.44 5.51
CA PRO A 213 11.85 1.65 4.08
C PRO A 213 12.38 0.44 3.30
N PHE A 214 11.67 0.08 2.22
CA PHE A 214 12.06 -1.00 1.31
C PHE A 214 13.28 -0.61 0.46
N GLY A 215 14.12 -1.60 0.10
CA GLY A 215 15.16 -1.46 -0.94
C GLY A 215 16.56 -1.05 -0.48
N ARG A 216 16.92 -1.33 0.78
CA ARG A 216 18.30 -1.27 1.26
C ARG A 216 18.79 -2.67 1.60
N ASP A 217 18.98 -3.48 0.57
CA ASP A 217 19.86 -4.66 0.55
C ASP A 217 20.34 -4.83 -0.89
#